data_AF-A0A3B8XX16-F1
#
_entry.id   AF-A0A3B8XX16-F1
#
_cell.length_a   1.000
_cell.length_b   1.000
_cell.length_c   1.000
_cell.angle_alpha   90.00
_cell.angle_beta   90.00
_cell.angle_gamma   90.00
#
_symmetry.space_group_name_H-M   'P 1'
#
loop_
_entity.id
_entity.type
_entity.pdbx_description
1 polymer ?
#
loop_
_entity_poly.entity_id
_entity_poly.type
_entity_poly.pdbx_seq_one_letter_code
_entity_poly.pdbx_strand_id
1 'polypeptide(L)'
;MNSFKSKLNFPMDLSKGTRKISLAQIIIVFLLSLTIAIAAIPGYLTGKWSWADLPPVTELKQLAKIRTDGLSLPGWTTIKQEEVRIGGNKWSWQIIEKEGQTPITLMLMPQNYYKNYPNVEWTDIQGLEKWKTDSHTILKFKASEGSSHQVKARFFRGWNKETAAIVQWYAWPKSGNFASYHWFWQDQIAQLRRQRVPWIAVYLKIPVEPLSNVKEIKEFAQSLAEKVQINLDKQFF
;
A
#
# COMPACT_ATOMS: atom_id res chain seq x y z
N MET A 1 -44.78 -14.02 -56.52
CA MET A 1 -43.80 -12.94 -56.75
C MET A 1 -44.42 -11.65 -56.24
N ASN A 2 -43.75 -10.97 -55.28
CA ASN A 2 -44.08 -9.66 -54.66
C ASN A 2 -45.33 -9.64 -53.74
N SER A 3 -45.35 -9.04 -52.54
CA SER A 3 -44.36 -8.32 -51.75
C SER A 3 -44.94 -8.20 -50.32
N PHE A 4 -44.13 -8.57 -49.32
CA PHE A 4 -44.37 -8.38 -47.89
C PHE A 4 -44.45 -6.88 -47.53
N LYS A 5 -45.59 -6.39 -47.02
CA LYS A 5 -45.65 -5.15 -46.21
C LYS A 5 -46.80 -5.20 -45.19
N SER A 6 -46.57 -5.83 -44.04
CA SER A 6 -47.36 -5.53 -42.82
C SER A 6 -46.80 -4.25 -42.19
N LYS A 7 -47.55 -3.16 -42.24
CA LYS A 7 -47.27 -1.94 -41.47
C LYS A 7 -47.58 -2.22 -39.99
N LEU A 8 -46.54 -2.46 -39.20
CA LEU A 8 -46.59 -2.28 -37.75
C LEU A 8 -46.20 -0.82 -37.46
N ASN A 9 -47.20 0.03 -37.32
CA ASN A 9 -47.04 1.38 -36.78
C ASN A 9 -46.77 1.26 -35.27
N PHE A 10 -45.53 1.50 -34.85
CA PHE A 10 -45.26 1.88 -33.46
C PHE A 10 -45.43 3.40 -33.34
N PRO A 11 -46.43 3.92 -32.61
CA PRO A 11 -46.36 5.29 -32.14
C PRO A 11 -45.31 5.34 -31.03
N MET A 12 -44.08 5.74 -31.37
CA MET A 12 -43.13 6.22 -30.38
C MET A 12 -43.59 7.63 -29.99
N ASP A 13 -44.51 7.70 -29.03
CA ASP A 13 -44.89 8.96 -28.40
C ASP A 13 -43.71 9.46 -27.57
N LEU A 14 -42.83 10.24 -28.22
CA LEU A 14 -41.87 11.11 -27.54
C LEU A 14 -42.67 12.27 -26.94
N SER A 15 -43.33 11.99 -25.81
CA SER A 15 -43.92 13.02 -24.97
C SER A 15 -42.82 14.00 -24.58
N LYS A 16 -42.81 15.18 -25.23
CA LYS A 16 -41.88 16.27 -24.94
C LYS A 16 -42.20 16.87 -23.58
N GLY A 17 -41.70 16.24 -22.52
CA GLY A 17 -41.58 16.87 -21.22
C GLY A 17 -40.42 17.86 -21.26
N THR A 18 -40.69 19.15 -21.51
CA THR A 18 -39.69 20.20 -21.33
C THR A 18 -39.34 20.30 -19.85
N ARG A 19 -38.32 19.55 -19.41
CA ARG A 19 -37.71 19.76 -18.09
C ARG A 19 -37.13 21.18 -18.10
N LYS A 20 -37.74 22.10 -17.33
CA LYS A 20 -37.21 23.46 -17.16
C LYS A 20 -35.85 23.35 -16.49
N ILE A 21 -34.81 23.79 -17.19
CA ILE A 21 -33.46 23.89 -16.62
C ILE A 21 -33.50 24.99 -15.56
N SER A 22 -33.15 24.67 -14.33
CA SER A 22 -33.15 25.65 -13.24
C SER A 22 -31.94 26.58 -13.35
N LEU A 23 -32.07 27.81 -12.85
CA LEU A 23 -30.97 28.77 -12.80
C LEU A 23 -29.75 28.20 -12.05
N ALA A 24 -29.98 27.38 -11.03
CA ALA A 24 -28.91 26.64 -10.34
C ALA A 24 -28.19 25.64 -11.25
N GLN A 25 -28.91 24.92 -12.12
CA GLN A 25 -28.29 24.03 -13.11
C GLN A 25 -27.44 24.81 -14.12
N ILE A 26 -27.90 25.99 -14.56
CA ILE A 26 -27.13 26.87 -15.45
C ILE A 26 -25.86 27.33 -14.76
N ILE A 27 -25.95 27.78 -13.50
CA ILE A 27 -24.79 28.20 -12.71
C ILE A 27 -23.81 27.04 -12.53
N ILE A 28 -24.28 25.85 -12.18
CA ILE A 28 -23.43 24.66 -12.00
C ILE A 28 -22.72 24.31 -13.30
N VAL A 29 -23.43 24.29 -14.43
CA VAL A 29 -22.84 23.99 -15.74
C VAL A 29 -21.80 25.05 -16.11
N PHE A 30 -22.09 26.33 -15.86
CA PHE A 30 -21.14 27.40 -16.09
C PHE A 30 -19.88 27.24 -15.24
N LEU A 31 -20.02 26.95 -13.95
CA LEU A 31 -18.90 26.78 -13.01
C LEU A 31 -18.06 25.53 -13.35
N LEU A 32 -18.70 24.43 -13.78
CA LEU A 32 -18.03 23.24 -14.32
C LEU A 32 -17.30 23.55 -15.63
N SER A 33 -17.92 24.29 -16.54
CA SER A 33 -17.27 24.66 -17.80
C SER A 33 -16.05 25.55 -17.59
N LEU A 34 -16.13 26.49 -16.64
CA LEU A 34 -15.03 27.38 -16.31
C LEU A 34 -13.86 26.62 -15.66
N THR A 35 -14.15 25.67 -14.76
CA THR A 35 -13.13 24.82 -14.14
C THR A 35 -12.45 23.91 -15.16
N ILE A 36 -13.20 23.32 -16.09
CA ILE A 36 -12.63 22.54 -17.21
C ILE A 36 -11.76 23.43 -18.10
N ALA A 37 -12.23 24.63 -18.46
CA ALA A 37 -11.48 25.56 -19.30
C ALA A 37 -10.14 25.94 -18.66
N ILE A 38 -10.13 26.32 -17.38
CA ILE A 38 -8.89 26.70 -16.67
C ILE A 38 -7.94 25.50 -16.51
N ALA A 39 -8.47 24.30 -16.27
CA ALA A 39 -7.65 23.10 -16.05
C ALA A 39 -7.11 22.48 -17.35
N ALA A 40 -7.90 22.47 -18.42
CA ALA A 40 -7.59 21.71 -19.64
C ALA A 40 -6.94 22.54 -20.74
N ILE A 41 -7.34 23.80 -20.92
CA ILE A 41 -6.84 24.65 -22.03
C ILE A 41 -5.32 24.85 -21.99
N PRO A 42 -4.68 25.12 -20.83
CA PRO A 42 -3.23 25.24 -20.78
C PRO A 42 -2.51 23.96 -21.22
N GLY A 43 -3.06 22.78 -20.89
CA GLY A 43 -2.51 21.48 -21.26
C GLY A 43 -2.58 21.21 -22.77
N TYR A 44 -3.68 21.58 -23.42
CA TYR A 44 -3.82 21.49 -24.88
C TYR A 44 -2.89 22.45 -25.63
N LEU A 45 -2.66 23.66 -25.12
CA LEU A 45 -1.82 24.67 -25.78
C LEU A 45 -0.31 24.46 -25.55
N THR A 46 0.07 24.03 -24.35
CA THR A 46 1.50 23.92 -23.97
C THR A 46 2.05 22.50 -24.11
N GLY A 47 1.19 21.49 -24.29
CA GLY A 47 1.55 20.07 -24.24
C GLY A 47 1.99 19.59 -22.85
N LYS A 48 2.05 20.47 -21.85
CA LYS A 48 2.47 20.20 -20.47
C LYS A 48 1.24 20.03 -19.60
N TRP A 49 0.70 18.83 -19.56
CA TRP A 49 -0.38 18.50 -18.63
C TRP A 49 0.18 18.48 -17.22
N SER A 50 -0.41 19.29 -16.34
CA SER A 50 -0.03 19.36 -14.94
C SER A 50 -0.23 18.03 -14.19
N TRP A 51 -0.95 17.07 -14.78
CA TRP A 51 -1.17 15.70 -14.31
C TRP A 51 -0.53 14.60 -15.19
N ALA A 52 0.18 14.93 -16.27
CA ALA A 52 0.83 13.88 -17.09
C ALA A 52 2.00 13.24 -16.37
N ASP A 53 2.75 14.03 -15.59
CA ASP A 53 3.86 13.53 -14.79
C ASP A 53 3.53 13.58 -13.29
N LEU A 54 3.59 12.39 -12.68
CA LEU A 54 3.56 12.26 -11.24
C LEU A 54 4.82 12.91 -10.65
N PRO A 55 4.69 13.65 -9.53
CA PRO A 55 5.85 14.20 -8.87
C PRO A 55 6.84 13.08 -8.47
N PRO A 56 8.14 13.39 -8.38
CA PRO A 56 9.13 12.41 -7.94
C PRO A 56 8.90 12.03 -6.47
N VAL A 57 9.36 10.83 -6.10
CA VAL A 57 9.51 10.42 -4.70
C VAL A 57 10.97 10.73 -4.32
N THR A 58 11.18 11.70 -3.43
CA THR A 58 12.51 12.24 -3.11
C THR A 58 13.42 11.19 -2.45
N GLU A 59 12.81 10.27 -1.70
CA GLU A 59 13.46 9.30 -0.84
C GLU A 59 13.88 8.02 -1.60
N LEU A 60 13.56 7.87 -2.90
CA LEU A 60 13.81 6.61 -3.64
C LEU A 60 15.25 6.13 -3.58
N LYS A 61 16.22 7.04 -3.67
CA LYS A 61 17.64 6.69 -3.58
C LYS A 61 18.00 6.12 -2.21
N GLN A 62 17.38 6.65 -1.14
CA GLN A 62 17.58 6.19 0.22
C GLN A 62 16.85 4.86 0.45
N LEU A 63 15.61 4.73 -0.02
CA LEU A 63 14.85 3.47 0.04
C LEU A 63 15.55 2.33 -0.71
N ALA A 64 16.22 2.62 -1.82
CA ALA A 64 16.96 1.60 -2.57
C ALA A 64 18.07 0.94 -1.73
N LYS A 65 18.67 1.68 -0.79
CA LYS A 65 19.71 1.16 0.11
C LYS A 65 19.20 0.08 1.06
N ILE A 66 17.90 0.05 1.38
CA ILE A 66 17.31 -1.00 2.23
C ILE A 66 17.62 -2.41 1.69
N ARG A 67 17.72 -2.56 0.37
CA ARG A 67 18.00 -3.86 -0.27
C ARG A 67 19.37 -4.41 0.07
N THR A 68 20.35 -3.54 0.26
CA THR A 68 21.75 -3.90 0.54
C THR A 68 22.11 -3.75 2.01
N ASP A 69 21.57 -2.72 2.67
CA ASP A 69 21.96 -2.35 4.02
C ASP A 69 21.03 -3.01 5.05
N GLY A 70 19.81 -3.38 4.63
CA GLY A 70 18.77 -3.86 5.52
C GLY A 70 18.26 -2.79 6.47
N LEU A 71 17.70 -3.21 7.60
CA LEU A 71 17.30 -2.36 8.71
C LEU A 71 18.12 -2.72 9.95
N SER A 72 18.75 -1.73 10.56
CA SER A 72 19.39 -1.89 11.86
C SER A 72 18.37 -1.72 12.98
N LEU A 73 18.31 -2.67 13.92
CA LEU A 73 17.34 -2.67 15.02
C LEU A 73 18.09 -2.65 16.37
N PRO A 74 17.92 -1.62 17.21
CA PRO A 74 18.57 -1.56 18.51
C PRO A 74 18.24 -2.77 19.39
N GLY A 75 19.28 -3.41 19.92
CA GLY A 75 19.16 -4.62 20.74
C GLY A 75 18.92 -5.91 19.94
N TRP A 76 19.09 -5.88 18.62
CA TRP A 76 19.06 -7.03 17.72
C TRP A 76 20.34 -7.06 16.89
N THR A 77 20.84 -8.27 16.64
CA THR A 77 21.99 -8.51 15.76
C THR A 77 21.48 -9.10 14.44
N THR A 78 21.95 -8.58 13.32
CA THR A 78 21.67 -9.17 12.00
C THR A 78 22.67 -10.29 11.75
N ILE A 79 22.19 -11.54 11.68
CA ILE A 79 23.02 -12.72 11.41
C ILE A 79 23.29 -12.85 9.91
N LYS A 80 22.26 -12.60 9.10
CA LYS A 80 22.32 -12.72 7.65
C LYS A 80 21.51 -11.60 7.00
N GLN A 81 22.04 -11.01 5.94
CA GLN A 81 21.37 -10.04 5.10
C GLN A 81 21.71 -10.35 3.64
N GLU A 82 20.69 -10.39 2.79
CA GLU A 82 20.88 -10.50 1.34
C GLU A 82 19.68 -9.91 0.57
N GLU A 83 19.91 -9.56 -0.70
CA GLU A 83 18.83 -9.20 -1.63
C GLU A 83 18.25 -10.47 -2.25
N VAL A 84 16.93 -10.65 -2.18
CA VAL A 84 16.22 -11.77 -2.83
C VAL A 84 15.17 -11.24 -3.81
N ARG A 85 14.83 -12.04 -4.82
CA ARG A 85 13.81 -11.69 -5.83
C ARG A 85 12.56 -12.53 -5.65
N ILE A 86 11.42 -11.87 -5.38
CA ILE A 86 10.11 -12.51 -5.17
C ILE A 86 9.07 -11.70 -5.94
N GLY A 87 8.23 -12.38 -6.74
CA GLY A 87 7.20 -11.72 -7.54
C GLY A 87 7.76 -10.72 -8.56
N GLY A 88 9.02 -10.89 -8.98
CA GLY A 88 9.73 -9.92 -9.82
C GLY A 88 10.27 -8.68 -9.09
N ASN A 89 9.97 -8.52 -7.81
CA ASN A 89 10.46 -7.44 -6.96
C ASN A 89 11.69 -7.86 -6.16
N LYS A 90 12.53 -6.86 -5.83
CA LYS A 90 13.73 -7.05 -5.01
C LYS A 90 13.40 -6.73 -3.55
N TRP A 91 13.58 -7.73 -2.70
CA TRP A 91 13.38 -7.66 -1.26
C TRP A 91 14.73 -7.68 -0.55
N SER A 92 14.87 -6.88 0.50
CA SER A 92 15.87 -7.13 1.52
C SER A 92 15.38 -8.28 2.39
N TRP A 93 16.19 -9.30 2.58
CA TRP A 93 15.90 -10.42 3.46
C TRP A 93 16.95 -10.46 4.56
N GLN A 94 16.50 -10.42 5.81
CA GLN A 94 17.33 -10.39 6.99
C GLN A 94 16.91 -11.45 8.00
N ILE A 95 17.89 -12.12 8.60
CA ILE A 95 17.70 -12.88 9.83
C ILE A 95 18.25 -12.02 10.96
N ILE A 96 17.37 -11.67 11.90
CA ILE A 96 17.71 -10.92 13.10
C ILE A 96 17.58 -11.81 14.33
N GLU A 97 18.48 -11.65 15.28
CA GLU A 97 18.48 -12.41 16.53
C GLU A 97 18.66 -11.46 17.72
N LYS A 98 18.05 -11.85 18.83
CA LYS A 98 18.27 -11.24 20.12
C LYS A 98 18.66 -12.35 21.09
N GLU A 99 19.59 -12.06 21.98
CA GLU A 99 20.08 -13.01 22.98
C GLU A 99 18.92 -13.71 23.71
N GLY A 100 18.96 -15.05 23.74
CA GLY A 100 17.94 -15.90 24.35
C GLY A 100 16.62 -16.02 23.57
N GLN A 101 16.55 -15.57 22.31
CA GLN A 101 15.37 -15.68 21.46
C GLN A 101 15.67 -16.40 20.15
N THR A 102 14.67 -17.09 19.60
CA THR A 102 14.79 -17.71 18.27
C THR A 102 14.98 -16.64 17.19
N PRO A 103 15.86 -16.86 16.20
CA PRO A 103 16.03 -15.94 15.08
C PRO A 103 14.73 -15.68 14.33
N ILE A 104 14.54 -14.43 13.90
CA ILE A 104 13.34 -13.94 13.21
C ILE A 104 13.73 -13.52 11.81
N THR A 105 12.87 -13.81 10.84
CA THR A 105 13.05 -13.31 9.48
C THR A 105 12.32 -11.97 9.32
N LEU A 106 13.06 -10.95 8.90
CA LEU A 106 12.56 -9.64 8.50
C LEU A 106 12.78 -9.47 7.00
N MET A 107 11.71 -9.14 6.27
CA MET A 107 11.81 -8.81 4.85
C MET A 107 11.23 -7.45 4.56
N LEU A 108 11.92 -6.69 3.72
CA LEU A 108 11.58 -5.32 3.38
C LEU A 108 11.62 -5.14 1.87
N MET A 109 10.50 -4.70 1.28
CA MET A 109 10.43 -4.35 -0.13
C MET A 109 10.26 -2.85 -0.31
N PRO A 110 11.35 -2.10 -0.58
CA PRO A 110 11.24 -0.67 -0.83
C PRO A 110 10.65 -0.39 -2.20
N GLN A 111 9.90 0.71 -2.31
CA GLN A 111 9.49 1.29 -3.59
C GLN A 111 10.71 1.47 -4.51
N ASN A 112 10.66 0.84 -5.68
CA ASN A 112 11.74 0.84 -6.69
C ASN A 112 11.58 1.89 -7.78
N TYR A 113 10.37 2.43 -7.95
CA TYR A 113 10.05 3.41 -8.99
C TYR A 113 8.96 4.35 -8.52
N TYR A 114 9.03 5.63 -8.90
CA TYR A 114 8.12 6.66 -8.39
C TYR A 114 6.65 6.41 -8.76
N LYS A 115 6.35 5.68 -9.84
CA LYS A 115 4.96 5.31 -10.19
C LYS A 115 4.46 4.04 -9.50
N ASN A 116 5.32 3.32 -8.79
CA ASN A 116 4.93 2.06 -8.16
C ASN A 116 4.13 2.29 -6.88
N TYR A 117 3.09 1.47 -6.72
CA TYR A 117 2.16 1.50 -5.61
C TYR A 117 2.08 0.12 -4.93
N PRO A 118 1.73 0.05 -3.64
CA PRO A 118 1.50 -1.22 -2.96
C PRO A 118 0.37 -2.01 -3.63
N ASN A 119 0.57 -3.30 -3.92
CA ASN A 119 -0.44 -4.10 -4.62
C ASN A 119 -0.43 -5.59 -4.23
N VAL A 120 0.52 -6.37 -4.76
CA VAL A 120 0.45 -7.85 -4.81
C VAL A 120 1.43 -8.53 -3.85
N GLU A 121 2.17 -7.77 -3.05
CA GLU A 121 3.31 -8.27 -2.28
C GLU A 121 2.93 -9.43 -1.34
N TRP A 122 1.77 -9.33 -0.71
CA TRP A 122 1.26 -10.37 0.18
C TRP A 122 0.84 -11.63 -0.56
N THR A 123 0.29 -11.48 -1.76
CA THR A 123 -0.10 -12.60 -2.63
C THR A 123 1.13 -13.33 -3.17
N ASP A 124 2.18 -12.59 -3.55
CA ASP A 124 3.45 -13.17 -4.02
C ASP A 124 4.12 -14.01 -2.93
N ILE A 125 4.21 -13.47 -1.70
CA ILE A 125 4.75 -14.20 -0.55
C ILE A 125 3.90 -15.43 -0.24
N GLN A 126 2.57 -15.28 -0.21
CA GLN A 126 1.67 -16.41 0.05
C GLN A 126 1.80 -17.52 -1.00
N GLY A 127 1.96 -17.15 -2.28
CA GLY A 127 2.18 -18.09 -3.38
C GLY A 127 3.53 -18.82 -3.29
N LEU A 128 4.58 -18.13 -2.85
CA LEU A 128 5.90 -18.72 -2.62
C LEU A 128 5.88 -19.73 -1.46
N GLU A 129 5.30 -19.32 -0.34
CA GLU A 129 5.33 -20.08 0.92
C GLU A 129 4.30 -21.23 0.97
N LYS A 130 3.21 -21.10 0.18
CA LYS A 130 2.13 -22.09 0.08
C LYS A 130 1.50 -22.45 1.43
N TRP A 131 1.36 -21.46 2.31
CA TRP A 131 0.85 -21.67 3.66
C TRP A 131 -0.66 -21.79 3.74
N LYS A 132 -1.10 -22.57 4.73
CA LYS A 132 -2.41 -22.41 5.34
C LYS A 132 -2.31 -21.33 6.43
N THR A 133 -3.39 -20.59 6.64
CA THR A 133 -3.42 -19.48 7.60
C THR A 133 -4.64 -19.53 8.50
N ASP A 134 -4.51 -19.05 9.73
CA ASP A 134 -5.61 -18.87 10.67
C ASP A 134 -5.30 -17.76 11.69
N SER A 135 -6.18 -17.60 12.68
CA SER A 135 -5.98 -16.69 13.82
C SER A 135 -5.72 -15.23 13.40
N HIS A 136 -6.37 -14.80 12.32
CA HIS A 136 -6.22 -13.46 11.76
C HIS A 136 -6.70 -12.39 12.75
N THR A 137 -5.83 -11.42 13.01
CA THR A 137 -6.11 -10.23 13.81
C THR A 137 -5.31 -9.03 13.30
N ILE A 138 -5.55 -7.88 13.90
CA ILE A 138 -4.89 -6.62 13.54
C ILE A 138 -4.11 -6.13 14.75
N LEU A 139 -2.81 -5.90 14.56
CA LEU A 139 -1.97 -5.22 15.54
C LEU A 139 -2.07 -3.72 15.32
N LYS A 140 -2.10 -2.96 16.42
CA LYS A 140 -2.09 -1.50 16.41
C LYS A 140 -0.93 -1.03 17.26
N PHE A 141 -0.04 -0.23 16.68
CA PHE A 141 1.13 0.29 17.37
C PHE A 141 1.47 1.70 16.86
N LYS A 142 2.37 2.39 17.55
CA LYS A 142 2.74 3.77 17.22
C LYS A 142 3.61 3.82 15.97
N ALA A 143 3.42 4.85 15.16
CA ALA A 143 4.20 5.02 13.93
C ALA A 143 5.59 5.64 14.14
N SER A 144 5.74 6.47 15.16
CA SER A 144 7.01 7.10 15.54
C SER A 144 6.99 7.50 17.02
N GLU A 145 8.15 7.81 17.59
CA GLU A 145 8.25 8.28 18.97
C GLU A 145 7.47 9.59 19.15
N GLY A 146 6.54 9.62 20.10
CA GLY A 146 5.69 10.80 20.38
C GLY A 146 4.52 11.00 19.40
N SER A 147 4.34 10.13 18.39
CA SER A 147 3.22 10.21 17.45
C SER A 147 1.92 9.64 18.04
N SER A 148 0.80 10.32 17.75
CA SER A 148 -0.56 9.80 17.97
C SER A 148 -1.09 8.95 16.80
N HIS A 149 -0.38 8.95 15.66
CA HIS A 149 -0.72 8.13 14.51
C HIS A 149 -0.41 6.65 14.77
N GLN A 150 -1.40 5.81 14.48
CA GLN A 150 -1.32 4.37 14.64
C GLN A 150 -1.06 3.69 13.31
N VAL A 151 -0.17 2.70 13.33
CA VAL A 151 0.01 1.72 12.26
C VAL A 151 -0.89 0.53 12.50
N LYS A 152 -1.48 0.01 11.43
CA LYS A 152 -2.28 -1.23 11.46
C LYS A 152 -1.57 -2.32 10.67
N ALA A 153 -1.09 -3.35 11.36
CA ALA A 153 -0.49 -4.51 10.71
C ALA A 153 -1.41 -5.72 10.79
N ARG A 154 -1.42 -6.54 9.74
CA ARG A 154 -2.09 -7.84 9.77
C ARG A 154 -1.22 -8.82 10.54
N PHE A 155 -1.81 -9.58 11.45
CA PHE A 155 -1.15 -10.63 12.21
C PHE A 155 -1.94 -11.92 12.14
N PHE A 156 -1.26 -13.02 11.83
CA PHE A 156 -1.90 -14.32 11.67
C PHE A 156 -0.88 -15.44 11.85
N ARG A 157 -1.38 -16.65 12.07
CA ARG A 157 -0.55 -17.86 12.04
C ARG A 157 -0.49 -18.38 10.61
N GLY A 158 0.72 -18.70 10.13
CA GLY A 158 0.95 -19.41 8.87
C GLY A 158 1.64 -20.74 9.13
N TRP A 159 1.26 -21.80 8.41
CA TRP A 159 1.95 -23.09 8.49
C TRP A 159 2.03 -23.83 7.16
N ASN A 160 3.15 -24.52 6.97
CA ASN A 160 3.34 -25.63 6.03
C ASN A 160 4.07 -26.80 6.73
N LYS A 161 5.40 -26.86 6.63
CA LYS A 161 6.33 -27.73 7.36
C LYS A 161 6.70 -27.15 8.73
N GLU A 162 6.66 -25.82 8.84
CA GLU A 162 6.93 -25.08 10.06
C GLU A 162 5.73 -24.17 10.37
N THR A 163 5.56 -23.85 11.65
CA THR A 163 4.55 -22.89 12.10
C THR A 163 5.24 -21.58 12.43
N ALA A 164 4.69 -20.47 11.91
CA ALA A 164 5.20 -19.14 12.18
C ALA A 164 4.03 -18.17 12.41
N ALA A 165 4.28 -17.14 13.20
CA ALA A 165 3.42 -15.98 13.23
C ALA A 165 3.94 -14.91 12.29
N ILE A 166 3.02 -14.41 11.48
CA ILE A 166 3.32 -13.51 10.37
C ILE A 166 2.77 -12.14 10.70
N VAL A 167 3.59 -11.09 10.53
CA VAL A 167 3.16 -9.69 10.62
C VAL A 167 3.43 -9.01 9.28
N GLN A 168 2.41 -8.35 8.73
CA GLN A 168 2.47 -7.72 7.40
C GLN A 168 1.85 -6.32 7.41
N TRP A 169 2.57 -5.33 6.87
CA TRP A 169 2.04 -4.01 6.59
C TRP A 169 2.86 -3.25 5.56
N TYR A 170 2.27 -2.22 4.97
CA TYR A 170 3.00 -1.21 4.21
C TYR A 170 3.35 -0.05 5.15
N ALA A 171 4.64 0.24 5.30
CA ALA A 171 5.16 1.37 6.06
C ALA A 171 5.34 2.57 5.14
N TRP A 172 5.04 3.77 5.64
CA TRP A 172 5.35 5.05 5.02
C TRP A 172 5.64 6.09 6.10
N PRO A 173 6.10 7.32 5.79
CA PRO A 173 6.51 8.27 6.80
C PRO A 173 5.40 8.51 7.82
N LYS A 174 5.72 8.35 9.12
CA LYS A 174 4.84 8.56 10.27
C LYS A 174 3.53 7.75 10.27
N SER A 175 3.37 6.73 9.43
CA SER A 175 2.18 5.87 9.44
C SER A 175 2.39 4.55 8.67
N GLY A 176 1.33 3.76 8.54
CA GLY A 176 1.40 2.45 7.91
C GLY A 176 0.11 1.66 8.01
N ASN A 177 -0.13 0.78 7.05
CA ASN A 177 -1.32 -0.06 7.02
C ASN A 177 -1.09 -1.31 6.17
N PHE A 178 -1.72 -2.43 6.54
CA PHE A 178 -1.71 -3.65 5.73
C PHE A 178 -2.50 -3.53 4.41
N ALA A 179 -3.49 -2.63 4.35
CA ALA A 179 -4.29 -2.43 3.16
C ALA A 179 -3.79 -1.26 2.32
N SER A 180 -3.47 -1.54 1.05
CA SER A 180 -2.86 -0.60 0.08
C SER A 180 -3.67 0.67 -0.14
N TYR A 181 -5.00 0.60 -0.07
CA TYR A 181 -5.87 1.76 -0.29
C TYR A 181 -5.65 2.90 0.71
N HIS A 182 -5.15 2.61 1.93
CA HIS A 182 -4.84 3.68 2.89
C HIS A 182 -3.65 4.51 2.40
N TRP A 183 -2.60 3.85 1.88
CA TRP A 183 -1.48 4.54 1.26
C TRP A 183 -1.95 5.35 0.04
N PHE A 184 -2.82 4.77 -0.79
CA PHE A 184 -3.36 5.48 -1.97
C PHE A 184 -3.95 6.83 -1.60
N TRP A 185 -4.83 6.90 -0.59
CA TRP A 185 -5.42 8.17 -0.16
C TRP A 185 -4.39 9.15 0.42
N GLN A 186 -3.40 8.66 1.16
CA GLN A 186 -2.31 9.51 1.66
C GLN A 186 -1.48 10.09 0.50
N ASP A 187 -1.17 9.28 -0.51
CA ASP A 187 -0.45 9.71 -1.70
C ASP A 187 -1.27 10.71 -2.53
N GLN A 188 -2.58 10.52 -2.68
CA GLN A 188 -3.46 11.49 -3.35
C GLN A 188 -3.45 12.86 -2.68
N ILE A 189 -3.50 12.91 -1.35
CA ILE A 189 -3.43 14.18 -0.60
C ILE A 189 -2.04 14.82 -0.77
N ALA A 190 -0.96 14.04 -0.72
CA ALA A 190 0.40 14.54 -0.92
C ALA A 190 0.62 15.10 -2.34
N GLN A 191 0.00 14.50 -3.35
CA GLN A 191 0.09 14.97 -4.73
C GLN A 191 -0.49 16.38 -4.93
N LEU A 192 -1.46 16.81 -4.11
CA LEU A 192 -1.94 18.20 -4.10
C LEU A 192 -0.83 19.20 -3.75
N ARG A 193 0.18 18.74 -3.00
CA ARG A 193 1.38 19.51 -2.63
C ARG A 193 2.58 19.19 -3.50
N ARG A 194 2.39 18.55 -4.67
CA ARG A 194 3.45 18.09 -5.58
C ARG A 194 4.45 17.15 -4.93
N GLN A 195 4.00 16.37 -3.95
CA GLN A 195 4.80 15.37 -3.25
C GLN A 195 4.22 13.97 -3.49
N ARG A 196 5.03 12.96 -3.20
CA ARG A 196 4.63 11.56 -3.19
C ARG A 196 4.98 10.94 -1.86
N VAL A 197 4.20 9.97 -1.44
CA VAL A 197 4.43 9.26 -0.18
C VAL A 197 5.27 8.02 -0.47
N PRO A 198 6.55 7.95 -0.03
CA PRO A 198 7.34 6.74 -0.17
C PRO A 198 6.74 5.60 0.64
N TRP A 199 6.97 4.36 0.22
CA TRP A 199 6.48 3.20 0.95
C TRP A 199 7.44 2.01 0.91
N ILE A 200 7.29 1.14 1.91
CA ILE A 200 8.05 -0.11 2.07
C ILE A 200 7.07 -1.20 2.50
N ALA A 201 7.02 -2.33 1.79
CA ALA A 201 6.32 -3.51 2.31
C ALA A 201 7.17 -4.16 3.39
N VAL A 202 6.58 -4.36 4.56
CA VAL A 202 7.23 -4.98 5.71
C VAL A 202 6.59 -6.33 5.99
N TYR A 203 7.45 -7.33 6.15
CA TYR A 203 7.06 -8.69 6.43
C TYR A 203 7.95 -9.26 7.55
N LEU A 204 7.32 -9.74 8.62
CA LEU A 204 7.98 -10.45 9.70
C LEU A 204 7.48 -11.88 9.75
N LYS A 205 8.39 -12.84 9.85
CA LYS A 205 8.12 -14.25 10.14
C LYS A 205 8.81 -14.63 11.44
N ILE A 206 8.00 -14.83 12.47
CA ILE A 206 8.42 -15.19 13.83
C ILE A 206 8.17 -16.69 14.00
N PRO A 207 9.21 -17.54 14.12
CA PRO A 207 9.02 -18.96 14.37
C PRO A 207 8.22 -19.19 15.65
N VAL A 208 7.29 -20.15 15.63
CA VAL A 208 6.54 -20.57 16.82
C VAL A 208 6.49 -22.08 16.91
N GLU A 209 6.37 -22.59 18.13
CA GLU A 209 6.14 -24.01 18.33
C GLU A 209 4.81 -24.45 17.68
N PRO A 210 4.75 -25.62 17.02
CA PRO A 210 3.57 -26.02 16.25
C PRO A 210 2.25 -26.06 17.03
N LEU A 211 2.33 -26.33 18.34
CA LEU A 211 1.17 -26.45 19.23
C LEU A 211 0.89 -25.15 20.02
N SER A 212 1.76 -24.14 19.93
CA SER A 212 1.59 -22.88 20.66
C SER A 212 0.51 -22.00 20.03
N ASN A 213 -0.17 -21.24 20.89
CA ASN A 213 -1.16 -20.26 20.48
C ASN A 213 -0.49 -18.95 20.10
N VAL A 214 -0.64 -18.53 18.84
CA VAL A 214 -0.06 -17.28 18.32
C VAL A 214 -0.55 -16.03 19.08
N LYS A 215 -1.64 -16.12 19.84
CA LYS A 215 -2.06 -15.05 20.77
C LYS A 215 -1.06 -14.77 21.88
N GLU A 216 -0.29 -15.77 22.33
CA GLU A 216 0.70 -15.63 23.42
C GLU A 216 1.86 -14.72 23.00
N ILE A 217 2.28 -14.80 21.74
CA ILE A 217 3.37 -13.99 21.20
C ILE A 217 2.89 -12.66 20.59
N LYS A 218 1.59 -12.35 20.69
CA LYS A 218 0.99 -11.16 20.07
C LYS A 218 1.65 -9.87 20.56
N GLU A 219 1.84 -9.74 21.88
CA GLU A 219 2.46 -8.54 22.47
C GLU A 219 3.92 -8.39 22.03
N PHE A 220 4.65 -9.50 21.95
CA PHE A 220 6.00 -9.52 21.41
C PHE A 220 6.05 -9.10 19.94
N ALA A 221 5.17 -9.67 19.10
CA ALA A 221 5.07 -9.34 17.69
C ALA A 221 4.69 -7.86 17.48
N GLN A 222 3.80 -7.32 18.31
CA GLN A 222 3.41 -5.90 18.28
C GLN A 222 4.59 -4.99 18.64
N SER A 223 5.32 -5.32 19.72
CA SER A 223 6.50 -4.55 20.14
C SER A 223 7.62 -4.58 19.09
N LEU A 224 7.85 -5.74 18.47
CA LEU A 224 8.82 -5.86 17.38
C LEU A 224 8.40 -5.05 16.15
N ALA A 225 7.14 -5.14 15.74
CA ALA A 225 6.61 -4.38 14.62
C ALA A 225 6.69 -2.86 14.86
N GLU A 226 6.40 -2.41 16.08
CA GLU A 226 6.58 -1.01 16.50
C GLU A 226 8.03 -0.57 16.36
N LYS A 227 8.99 -1.37 16.85
CA LYS A 227 10.42 -1.08 16.69
C LYS A 227 10.85 -1.01 15.23
N VAL A 228 10.38 -1.94 14.40
CA VAL A 228 10.67 -1.94 12.96
C VAL A 228 10.16 -0.66 12.33
N GLN A 229 8.91 -0.29 12.59
CA GLN A 229 8.31 0.93 12.06
C GLN A 229 9.06 2.19 12.51
N ILE A 230 9.38 2.33 13.81
CA ILE A 230 10.12 3.48 14.34
C ILE A 230 11.50 3.58 13.67
N ASN A 231 12.19 2.47 13.46
CA ASN A 231 13.52 2.48 12.84
C ASN A 231 13.46 2.74 11.32
N LEU A 232 12.42 2.29 10.63
CA LEU A 232 12.16 2.68 9.24
C LEU A 232 11.96 4.20 9.13
N ASP A 233 11.17 4.78 10.03
CA ASP A 233 10.92 6.22 10.10
C ASP A 233 12.19 7.04 10.40
N LYS A 234 13.13 6.48 11.17
CA LYS A 234 14.40 7.15 11.51
C LYS A 234 15.50 7.02 10.45
N GLN A 235 15.56 5.88 9.77
CA GLN A 235 16.70 5.53 8.90
C GLN A 235 16.43 5.78 7.41
N PHE A 236 15.15 5.72 6.98
CA PHE A 236 14.80 5.68 5.57
C PHE A 236 13.71 6.66 5.12
N PHE A 237 12.89 7.15 6.07
CA PHE A 237 11.96 8.26 5.86
C PHE A 237 12.51 9.54 6.49
#